data_AF-S4NU71-F1
#
_entry.id   AF-S4NU71-F1
#
_cell.length_a   1.000
_cell.length_b   1.000
_cell.length_c   1.000
_cell.angle_alpha   90.00
_cell.angle_beta   90.00
_cell.angle_gamma   90.00
#
_symmetry.space_group_name_H-M   'P 1'
#
loop_
_entity.id
_entity.type
_entity.pdbx_description
1 polymer ?
#
loop_
_entity_poly.entity_id
_entity_poly.type
_entity_poly.pdbx_seq_one_letter_code
_entity_poly.pdbx_strand_id
1 'polypeptide(L)'
;MADFWDTKAFKGGRAMVSPDGDLPELEFALLADGVPMDKLYPLDVDRAFKVLARLRADIKKFWDSGPLPGVLLSRQEVTMSTVWDGRIADLQKQGVPVERQLNGMRRQFSGYAIAKGAANVDGAYRLMDFALRAESQAALAKAFPSNPSSPVAYAKLTEDERNALAGAPKYYDEGFDTDIDWWLKNESAVTKRWLEWARG
;
A
#
# COMPACT_ATOMS: atom_id res chain seq x y z
N MET A 1 5.50 -2.58 11.97
CA MET A 1 4.05 -2.95 12.05
C MET A 1 3.49 -3.09 13.47
N ALA A 2 4.20 -3.70 14.43
CA ALA A 2 3.69 -3.89 15.81
C ALA A 2 3.19 -2.60 16.49
N ASP A 3 3.88 -1.48 16.30
CA ASP A 3 3.51 -0.17 16.85
C ASP A 3 2.09 0.29 16.47
N PHE A 4 1.62 -0.05 15.25
CA PHE A 4 0.26 0.28 14.82
C PHE A 4 -0.80 -0.41 15.71
N TRP A 5 -0.49 -1.60 16.22
CA TRP A 5 -1.31 -2.38 17.16
C TRP A 5 -1.06 -2.06 18.63
N ASP A 6 0.03 -1.38 18.99
CA ASP A 6 0.31 -0.97 20.38
C ASP A 6 -0.41 0.36 20.71
N THR A 7 -1.70 0.23 21.05
CA THR A 7 -2.55 1.39 21.37
C THR A 7 -2.25 2.02 22.72
N LYS A 8 -1.42 1.36 23.55
CA LYS A 8 -0.97 1.88 24.84
C LYS A 8 0.22 2.81 24.67
N ALA A 9 1.22 2.39 23.88
CA ALA A 9 2.39 3.21 23.56
C ALA A 9 2.02 4.34 22.58
N PHE A 10 1.27 4.01 21.53
CA PHE A 10 0.84 4.95 20.49
C PHE A 10 -0.67 5.20 20.62
N LYS A 11 -1.04 6.21 21.40
CA LYS A 11 -2.47 6.53 21.66
C LYS A 11 -3.15 7.14 20.42
N GLY A 12 -4.46 6.91 20.31
CA GLY A 12 -5.32 7.54 19.30
C GLY A 12 -6.03 6.55 18.37
N GLY A 13 -6.90 7.06 17.51
CA GLY A 13 -7.66 6.24 16.55
C GLY A 13 -6.77 5.69 15.45
N ARG A 14 -7.18 4.56 14.86
CA ARG A 14 -6.59 3.97 13.65
C ARG A 14 -7.53 4.12 12.47
N ALA A 15 -6.98 4.18 11.27
CA ALA A 15 -7.72 3.95 10.04
C ALA A 15 -7.03 2.88 9.19
N MET A 16 -7.85 2.04 8.55
CA MET A 16 -7.41 0.90 7.73
C MET A 16 -8.18 0.89 6.43
N VAL A 17 -7.69 0.18 5.42
CA VAL A 17 -8.38 0.15 4.12
C VAL A 17 -9.73 -0.55 4.22
N SER A 18 -10.72 -0.02 3.49
CA SER A 18 -12.03 -0.63 3.33
C SER A 18 -11.93 -1.87 2.45
N PRO A 19 -12.77 -2.89 2.67
CA PRO A 19 -12.94 -3.98 1.70
C PRO A 19 -13.27 -3.53 0.28
N ASP A 20 -13.85 -2.33 0.12
CA ASP A 20 -14.19 -1.76 -1.19
C ASP A 20 -13.02 -0.96 -1.81
N GLY A 21 -11.90 -0.82 -1.08
CA GLY A 21 -10.75 -0.01 -1.48
C GLY A 21 -9.52 -0.80 -1.96
N ASP A 22 -9.15 -1.89 -1.26
CA ASP A 22 -7.96 -2.70 -1.57
C ASP A 22 -8.06 -4.09 -0.90
N LEU A 23 -7.07 -4.96 -1.16
CA LEU A 23 -6.94 -6.26 -0.51
C LEU A 23 -6.92 -6.13 1.03
N PRO A 24 -7.58 -7.06 1.75
CA PRO A 24 -7.56 -7.11 3.20
C PRO A 24 -6.13 -7.05 3.77
N GLU A 25 -5.94 -6.30 4.85
CA GLU A 25 -4.62 -6.03 5.44
C GLU A 25 -4.14 -7.15 6.39
N LEU A 26 -4.27 -8.41 5.94
CA LEU A 26 -3.93 -9.59 6.75
C LEU A 26 -2.43 -9.72 7.01
N GLU A 27 -1.60 -9.39 6.02
CA GLU A 27 -0.15 -9.42 6.15
C GLU A 27 0.32 -8.45 7.24
N PHE A 28 -0.26 -7.25 7.30
CA PHE A 28 0.06 -6.27 8.34
C PHE A 28 -0.31 -6.80 9.73
N ALA A 29 -1.46 -7.47 9.86
CA ALA A 29 -1.84 -8.10 11.12
C ALA A 29 -0.87 -9.22 11.53
N LEU A 30 -0.45 -10.07 10.59
CA LEU A 30 0.51 -11.15 10.86
C LEU A 30 1.90 -10.60 11.22
N LEU A 31 2.38 -9.55 10.53
CA LEU A 31 3.62 -8.85 10.89
C LEU A 31 3.54 -8.23 12.29
N ALA A 32 2.40 -7.64 12.65
CA ALA A 32 2.19 -7.09 13.99
C ALA A 32 2.19 -8.18 15.08
N ASP A 33 1.81 -9.41 14.73
CA ASP A 33 1.85 -10.60 15.61
C ASP A 33 3.19 -11.35 15.54
N GLY A 34 4.22 -10.75 14.92
CA GLY A 34 5.60 -11.24 14.93
C GLY A 34 5.91 -12.31 13.88
N VAL A 35 5.03 -12.53 12.89
CA VAL A 35 5.38 -13.40 11.75
C VAL A 35 6.52 -12.73 10.96
N PRO A 36 7.63 -13.44 10.67
CA PRO A 36 8.69 -12.92 9.83
C PRO A 36 8.18 -12.59 8.43
N MET A 37 8.70 -11.50 7.86
CA MET A 37 8.26 -10.98 6.56
C MET A 37 8.42 -12.01 5.42
N ASP A 38 9.47 -12.83 5.45
CA ASP A 38 9.76 -13.91 4.50
C ASP A 38 8.97 -15.21 4.76
N LYS A 39 8.09 -15.22 5.78
CA LYS A 39 7.25 -16.36 6.19
C LYS A 39 5.76 -16.04 6.20
N LEU A 40 5.35 -14.93 5.57
CA LEU A 40 3.94 -14.54 5.53
C LEU A 40 3.07 -15.56 4.79
N TYR A 41 3.49 -16.01 3.60
CA TYR A 41 2.70 -16.88 2.75
C TYR A 41 3.04 -18.38 2.91
N PRO A 42 2.05 -19.28 2.83
CA PRO A 42 0.61 -18.99 2.72
C PRO A 42 0.06 -18.34 4.01
N LEU A 43 -0.88 -17.39 3.89
CA LEU A 43 -1.36 -16.63 5.04
C LEU A 43 -2.15 -17.54 6.00
N ASP A 44 -1.85 -17.44 7.30
CA ASP A 44 -2.71 -17.93 8.37
C ASP A 44 -3.88 -16.95 8.57
N VAL A 45 -4.94 -17.14 7.80
CA VAL A 45 -6.11 -16.25 7.77
C VAL A 45 -6.78 -16.18 9.14
N ASP A 46 -6.91 -17.30 9.86
CA ASP A 46 -7.54 -17.32 11.18
C ASP A 46 -6.74 -16.54 12.21
N ARG A 47 -5.42 -16.70 12.21
CA ARG A 47 -4.52 -15.91 13.05
C ARG A 47 -4.61 -14.42 12.71
N ALA A 48 -4.58 -14.06 11.43
CA ALA A 48 -4.67 -12.68 10.99
C ALA A 48 -5.95 -11.99 11.49
N PHE A 49 -7.12 -12.63 11.34
CA PHE A 49 -8.39 -12.08 11.84
C PHE A 49 -8.45 -11.98 13.37
N LYS A 50 -7.85 -12.93 14.10
CA LYS A 50 -7.71 -12.83 15.56
C LYS A 50 -6.88 -11.60 15.96
N VAL A 51 -5.85 -11.27 15.20
CA VAL A 51 -4.99 -10.10 15.46
C VAL A 51 -5.71 -8.80 15.08
N LEU A 52 -6.40 -8.77 13.93
CA LEU A 52 -7.25 -7.65 13.53
C LEU A 52 -8.31 -7.33 14.59
N ALA A 53 -8.94 -8.36 15.16
CA ALA A 53 -9.94 -8.19 16.23
C ALA A 53 -9.39 -7.46 17.47
N ARG A 54 -8.08 -7.56 17.76
CA ARG A 54 -7.45 -6.83 18.88
C ARG A 54 -7.47 -5.31 18.68
N LEU A 55 -7.51 -4.85 17.43
CA LEU A 55 -7.46 -3.43 17.06
C LEU A 55 -8.84 -2.84 16.73
N ARG A 56 -9.87 -3.67 16.55
CA ARG A 56 -11.18 -3.27 16.00
C ARG A 56 -11.82 -2.07 16.70
N ALA A 57 -11.69 -1.97 18.03
CA ALA A 57 -12.26 -0.86 18.81
C ALA A 57 -11.53 0.49 18.60
N ASP A 58 -10.27 0.43 18.20
CA ASP A 58 -9.44 1.59 17.95
C ASP A 58 -9.55 2.07 16.49
N ILE A 59 -10.02 1.23 15.58
CA ILE A 59 -10.28 1.60 14.18
C ILE A 59 -11.52 2.51 14.12
N LYS A 60 -11.32 3.78 13.75
CA LYS A 60 -12.38 4.79 13.65
C LYS A 60 -12.99 4.88 12.27
N LYS A 61 -12.22 4.53 11.24
CA LYS A 61 -12.67 4.57 9.87
C LYS A 61 -11.98 3.51 9.01
N PHE A 62 -12.78 2.87 8.17
CA PHE A 62 -12.28 2.14 7.01
C PHE A 62 -12.32 3.06 5.80
N TRP A 63 -11.17 3.32 5.19
CA TRP A 63 -11.04 4.26 4.08
C TRP A 63 -11.14 3.55 2.72
N ASP A 64 -11.86 4.13 1.78
CA ASP A 64 -12.13 3.57 0.45
C ASP A 64 -11.58 4.45 -0.69
N SER A 65 -10.88 5.53 -0.34
CA SER A 65 -10.29 6.45 -1.29
C SER A 65 -8.94 6.96 -0.80
N GLY A 66 -8.03 7.19 -1.75
CA GLY A 66 -6.66 7.62 -1.45
C GLY A 66 -6.53 8.90 -0.61
N PRO A 67 -7.38 9.94 -0.79
CA PRO A 67 -7.30 11.16 0.02
C PRO A 67 -7.75 11.00 1.49
N LEU A 68 -8.65 10.05 1.79
CA LEU A 68 -9.35 9.99 3.07
C LEU A 68 -8.42 9.79 4.29
N PRO A 69 -7.39 8.91 4.27
CA PRO A 69 -6.41 8.82 5.36
C PRO A 69 -5.80 10.16 5.75
N GLY A 70 -5.47 10.98 4.75
CA GLY A 70 -4.90 12.30 4.97
C GLY A 70 -5.85 13.30 5.61
N VAL A 71 -7.14 13.25 5.23
CA VAL A 71 -8.19 14.04 5.88
C VAL A 71 -8.33 13.65 7.35
N LEU A 72 -8.35 12.35 7.66
CA LEU A 72 -8.49 11.86 9.03
C LEU A 72 -7.29 12.25 9.90
N LEU A 73 -6.07 12.15 9.36
CA LEU A 73 -4.83 12.54 10.05
C LEU A 73 -4.75 14.05 10.27
N SER A 74 -5.04 14.85 9.24
CA SER A 74 -5.01 16.33 9.35
C SER A 74 -6.04 16.89 10.33
N ARG A 75 -7.19 16.23 10.47
CA ARG A 75 -8.23 16.58 11.45
C ARG A 75 -8.00 15.96 12.83
N GLN A 76 -6.93 15.17 13.00
CA GLN A 76 -6.63 14.45 14.24
C GLN A 76 -7.75 13.48 14.68
N GLU A 77 -8.58 13.02 13.74
CA GLU A 77 -9.60 11.99 14.01
C GLU A 77 -8.97 10.61 14.25
N VAL A 78 -7.78 10.41 13.67
CA VAL A 78 -6.90 9.25 13.89
C VAL A 78 -5.46 9.74 14.05
N THR A 79 -4.62 8.95 14.74
CA THR A 79 -3.17 9.25 14.88
C THR A 79 -2.30 8.41 13.97
N MET A 80 -2.80 7.27 13.50
CA MET A 80 -2.13 6.39 12.54
C MET A 80 -3.14 5.87 11.52
N SER A 81 -2.71 5.71 10.28
CA SER A 81 -3.50 5.07 9.23
C SER A 81 -2.60 4.26 8.33
N THR A 82 -3.10 3.14 7.81
CA THR A 82 -2.56 2.62 6.55
C THR A 82 -2.94 3.57 5.42
N VAL A 83 -2.13 3.62 4.37
CA VAL A 83 -2.32 4.54 3.25
C VAL A 83 -1.51 4.07 2.05
N TRP A 84 -1.92 4.44 0.83
CA TRP A 84 -1.05 4.35 -0.34
C TRP A 84 0.04 5.43 -0.27
N ASP A 85 1.31 5.02 -0.25
CA ASP A 85 2.49 5.88 0.00
C ASP A 85 2.50 7.18 -0.81
N GLY A 86 2.08 7.11 -2.08
CA GLY A 86 2.05 8.28 -2.98
C GLY A 86 1.18 9.45 -2.52
N ARG A 87 0.38 9.27 -1.45
CA ARG A 87 -0.46 10.33 -0.84
C ARG A 87 0.23 11.11 0.27
N ILE A 88 1.29 10.58 0.88
CA ILE A 88 1.96 11.21 2.02
C ILE A 88 2.65 12.52 1.61
N ALA A 89 3.35 12.53 0.47
CA ALA A 89 4.05 13.72 -0.02
C ALA A 89 3.10 14.91 -0.23
N ASP A 90 1.88 14.67 -0.70
CA ASP A 90 0.89 15.73 -0.89
C ASP A 90 0.39 16.30 0.45
N LEU A 91 0.24 15.45 1.48
CA LEU A 91 -0.15 15.89 2.82
C LEU A 91 0.95 16.73 3.47
N GLN A 92 2.21 16.31 3.33
CA GLN A 92 3.36 17.06 3.83
C GLN A 92 3.47 18.43 3.14
N LYS A 93 3.24 18.51 1.82
CA LYS A 93 3.18 19.79 1.07
C LYS A 93 2.06 20.72 1.57
N GLN A 94 0.95 20.15 2.06
CA GLN A 94 -0.14 20.91 2.66
C GLN A 94 0.12 21.33 4.12
N GLY A 95 1.30 21.01 4.67
CA GLY A 95 1.69 21.34 6.04
C GLY A 95 1.10 20.40 7.10
N VAL A 96 0.53 19.26 6.69
CA VAL A 96 0.06 18.25 7.64
C VAL A 96 1.28 17.55 8.24
N PRO A 97 1.45 17.50 9.58
CA PRO A 97 2.62 16.95 10.24
C PRO A 97 2.56 15.42 10.27
N VAL A 98 2.66 14.79 9.11
CA VAL A 98 2.65 13.33 8.94
C VAL A 98 4.00 12.83 8.47
N GLU A 99 4.35 11.64 8.93
CA GLU A 99 5.52 10.89 8.48
C GLU A 99 5.08 9.51 8.02
N ARG A 100 5.89 8.91 7.15
CA ARG A 100 5.69 7.52 6.70
C ARG A 100 6.60 6.57 7.47
N GLN A 101 6.13 5.34 7.62
CA GLN A 101 6.91 4.22 8.16
C GLN A 101 6.90 3.11 7.11
N LEU A 102 8.08 2.73 6.60
CA LEU A 102 8.22 1.81 5.47
C LEU A 102 8.49 0.35 5.89
N ASN A 103 8.76 0.09 7.17
CA ASN A 103 8.99 -1.27 7.68
C ASN A 103 7.69 -2.09 7.68
N GLY A 104 7.69 -3.16 6.90
CA GLY A 104 6.52 -3.97 6.61
C GLY A 104 5.61 -3.35 5.56
N MET A 105 6.10 -2.45 4.70
CA MET A 105 5.29 -1.95 3.59
C MET A 105 4.92 -3.09 2.62
N ARG A 106 3.68 -3.06 2.12
CA ARG A 106 3.22 -3.96 1.06
C ARG A 106 3.60 -3.36 -0.29
N ARG A 107 4.43 -4.06 -1.06
CA ARG A 107 4.73 -3.69 -2.45
C ARG A 107 3.65 -4.28 -3.36
N GLN A 108 2.96 -3.39 -4.06
CA GLN A 108 1.98 -3.75 -5.08
C GLN A 108 2.52 -3.38 -6.45
N PHE A 109 2.39 -4.30 -7.41
CA PHE A 109 2.80 -4.09 -8.78
C PHE A 109 1.56 -3.98 -9.67
N SER A 110 1.54 -2.96 -10.52
CA SER A 110 0.51 -2.77 -11.53
C SER A 110 1.09 -3.08 -12.91
N GLY A 111 0.33 -3.82 -13.72
CA GLY A 111 0.68 -4.14 -15.11
C GLY A 111 -0.23 -3.43 -16.10
N TYR A 112 0.30 -3.13 -17.29
CA TYR A 112 -0.52 -2.78 -18.44
C TYR A 112 -1.09 -4.05 -19.07
N ALA A 113 -2.34 -3.98 -19.53
CA ALA A 113 -2.99 -5.05 -20.27
C ALA A 113 -3.74 -4.49 -21.49
N ILE A 114 -3.76 -5.26 -22.58
CA ILE A 114 -4.57 -4.95 -23.77
C ILE A 114 -5.81 -5.83 -23.71
N ALA A 115 -6.99 -5.22 -23.64
CA ALA A 115 -8.26 -5.94 -23.60
C ALA A 115 -8.47 -6.75 -24.88
N LYS A 116 -9.04 -7.96 -24.74
CA LYS A 116 -9.42 -8.78 -25.88
C LYS A 116 -10.43 -8.02 -26.75
N GLY A 117 -10.14 -7.87 -28.04
CA GLY A 117 -10.98 -7.12 -28.97
C GLY A 117 -10.80 -5.59 -28.94
N ALA A 118 -9.71 -5.08 -28.32
CA ALA A 118 -9.40 -3.66 -28.35
C ALA A 118 -9.37 -3.11 -29.78
N ALA A 119 -10.04 -1.97 -30.00
CA ALA A 119 -10.19 -1.35 -31.32
C ALA A 119 -8.87 -0.85 -31.93
N ASN A 120 -7.83 -0.63 -31.11
CA ASN A 120 -6.54 -0.13 -31.56
C ASN A 120 -5.38 -0.79 -30.79
N VAL A 121 -5.06 -2.02 -31.16
CA VAL A 121 -3.99 -2.82 -30.54
C VAL A 121 -2.61 -2.17 -30.75
N ASP A 122 -2.32 -1.69 -31.96
CA ASP A 122 -1.03 -1.07 -32.28
C ASP A 122 -0.78 0.21 -31.47
N GLY A 123 -1.83 1.03 -31.31
CA GLY A 123 -1.79 2.21 -30.45
C GLY A 123 -1.54 1.86 -28.99
N ALA A 124 -2.16 0.79 -28.49
CA ALA A 124 -1.93 0.30 -27.12
C ALA A 124 -0.48 -0.15 -26.92
N TYR A 125 0.10 -0.90 -27.87
CA TYR A 125 1.51 -1.27 -27.82
C TYR A 125 2.44 -0.06 -27.86
N ARG A 126 2.15 0.94 -28.70
CA ARG A 126 2.93 2.20 -28.74
C ARG A 126 2.87 2.97 -27.42
N LEU A 127 1.71 3.00 -26.77
CA LEU A 127 1.57 3.62 -25.46
C LEU A 127 2.36 2.86 -24.40
N MET A 128 2.26 1.53 -24.37
CA MET A 128 3.02 0.69 -23.43
C MET A 128 4.52 0.86 -23.62
N ASP A 129 5.01 0.85 -24.88
CA ASP A 129 6.42 1.11 -25.20
C ASP A 129 6.86 2.47 -24.67
N PHE A 130 6.10 3.54 -24.96
CA PHE A 130 6.41 4.88 -24.47
C PHE A 130 6.43 4.94 -22.94
N ALA A 131 5.40 4.40 -22.27
CA ALA A 131 5.25 4.47 -20.82
C ALA A 131 6.33 3.69 -20.06
N LEU A 132 6.85 2.61 -20.65
CA LEU A 132 7.84 1.74 -20.02
C LEU A 132 9.29 2.22 -20.19
N ARG A 133 9.55 3.25 -21.01
CA ARG A 133 10.90 3.85 -21.14
C ARG A 133 11.39 4.44 -19.83
N ALA A 134 12.70 4.36 -19.61
CA ALA A 134 13.35 4.90 -18.41
C ALA A 134 13.08 6.40 -18.21
N GLU A 135 13.13 7.17 -19.29
CA GLU A 135 12.87 8.61 -19.30
C GLU A 135 11.43 8.93 -18.92
N SER A 136 10.46 8.18 -19.46
CA SER A 136 9.04 8.37 -19.16
C SER A 136 8.73 8.05 -17.70
N GLN A 137 9.26 6.94 -17.18
CA GLN A 137 9.07 6.55 -15.78
C GLN A 137 9.74 7.53 -14.82
N ALA A 138 10.95 8.00 -15.13
CA ALA A 138 11.63 8.99 -14.32
C ALA A 138 10.90 10.34 -14.33
N ALA A 139 10.39 10.78 -15.49
CA ALA A 139 9.57 11.98 -15.59
C ALA A 139 8.28 11.87 -14.76
N LEU A 140 7.61 10.71 -14.79
CA LEU A 140 6.44 10.44 -13.97
C LEU A 140 6.78 10.53 -12.47
N ALA A 141 7.86 9.87 -12.04
CA ALA A 141 8.32 9.85 -10.65
C ALA A 141 8.61 11.25 -10.08
N LYS A 142 9.05 12.20 -10.93
CA LYS A 142 9.28 13.60 -10.55
C LYS A 142 7.98 14.39 -10.41
N ALA A 143 6.99 14.10 -11.26
CA ALA A 143 5.70 14.79 -11.25
C ALA A 143 4.78 14.27 -10.13
N PHE A 144 4.83 12.96 -9.87
CA PHE A 144 4.06 12.26 -8.86
C PHE A 144 4.95 11.15 -8.30
N PRO A 145 4.96 10.88 -6.98
CA PRO A 145 5.86 9.89 -6.35
C PRO A 145 5.48 8.42 -6.70
N SER A 146 5.41 8.12 -8.00
CA SER A 146 5.24 6.79 -8.57
C SER A 146 6.59 6.12 -8.64
N ASN A 147 6.65 4.88 -8.14
CA ASN A 147 7.84 4.05 -8.23
C ASN A 147 8.04 3.56 -9.67
N PRO A 148 9.20 3.82 -10.30
CA PRO A 148 9.55 3.16 -11.54
C PRO A 148 9.56 1.63 -11.40
N SER A 149 9.07 0.93 -12.42
CA SER A 149 9.16 -0.54 -12.51
C SER A 149 10.52 -1.01 -13.01
N SER A 150 11.32 -0.11 -13.59
CA SER A 150 12.62 -0.43 -14.17
C SER A 150 13.77 0.14 -13.33
N PRO A 151 14.78 -0.67 -12.94
CA PRO A 151 15.97 -0.19 -12.23
C PRO A 151 16.72 0.91 -12.97
N VAL A 152 16.73 0.89 -14.31
CA VAL A 152 17.43 1.90 -15.12
C VAL A 152 16.75 3.28 -15.09
N ALA A 153 15.46 3.34 -14.76
CA ALA A 153 14.76 4.61 -14.57
C ALA A 153 15.21 5.31 -13.29
N TYR A 154 15.50 4.57 -12.22
CA TYR A 154 16.04 5.14 -10.98
C TYR A 154 17.40 5.81 -11.18
N ALA A 155 18.21 5.34 -12.14
CA ALA A 155 19.49 5.97 -12.50
C ALA A 155 19.33 7.35 -13.18
N LYS A 156 18.13 7.70 -13.63
CA LYS A 156 17.79 9.02 -14.21
C LYS A 156 17.28 10.03 -13.16
N LEU A 157 17.16 9.59 -11.90
CA LEU A 157 16.74 10.42 -10.77
C LEU A 157 17.97 10.84 -9.96
N THR A 158 17.92 12.06 -9.42
CA THR A 158 18.87 12.50 -8.38
C THR A 158 18.73 11.62 -7.14
N GLU A 159 19.71 11.68 -6.24
CA GLU A 159 19.64 10.94 -4.98
C GLU A 159 18.41 11.34 -4.15
N ASP A 160 18.11 12.64 -4.05
CA ASP A 160 16.95 13.13 -3.31
C ASP A 160 15.63 12.69 -3.95
N GLU A 161 15.49 12.83 -5.27
CA GLU A 161 14.32 12.37 -6.03
C GLU A 161 14.09 10.87 -5.81
N ARG A 162 15.16 10.07 -5.88
CA ARG A 162 15.13 8.62 -5.66
C ARG A 162 14.74 8.30 -4.22
N ASN A 163 15.34 8.98 -3.24
CA ASN A 163 15.15 8.72 -1.83
C ASN A 163 13.75 9.09 -1.33
N ALA A 164 13.02 9.95 -2.06
CA ALA A 164 11.61 10.24 -1.79
C ALA A 164 10.67 9.07 -2.15
N LEU A 165 11.08 8.16 -3.03
CA LEU A 165 10.24 7.06 -3.52
C LEU A 165 10.33 5.83 -2.59
N ALA A 166 9.19 5.29 -2.15
CA ALA A 166 9.18 4.11 -1.28
C ALA A 166 9.76 2.86 -1.94
N GLY A 167 9.67 2.73 -3.26
CA GLY A 167 10.23 1.61 -4.02
C GLY A 167 11.72 1.76 -4.35
N ALA A 168 12.39 2.81 -3.85
CA ALA A 168 13.81 2.98 -4.09
C ALA A 168 14.63 1.76 -3.59
N PRO A 169 15.74 1.39 -4.26
CA PRO A 169 16.51 0.21 -3.90
C PRO A 169 16.95 0.13 -2.43
N LYS A 170 17.19 1.28 -1.78
CA LYS A 170 17.58 1.33 -0.37
C LYS A 170 16.49 0.88 0.62
N TYR A 171 15.23 0.90 0.20
CA TYR A 171 14.07 0.48 1.01
C TYR A 171 13.57 -0.92 0.64
N TYR A 172 14.26 -1.61 -0.28
CA TYR A 172 13.76 -2.86 -0.84
C TYR A 172 13.58 -3.97 0.21
N ASP A 173 14.45 -4.00 1.22
CA ASP A 173 14.39 -4.98 2.30
C ASP A 173 13.45 -4.55 3.44
N GLU A 174 12.81 -3.38 3.34
CA GLU A 174 11.86 -2.90 4.33
C GLU A 174 10.44 -3.41 4.08
N GLY A 175 10.14 -3.99 2.91
CA GLY A 175 8.78 -4.41 2.54
C GLY A 175 8.69 -5.85 2.05
N PHE A 176 7.46 -6.33 1.88
CA PHE A 176 7.17 -7.63 1.28
C PHE A 176 6.43 -7.47 -0.05
N ASP A 177 6.57 -8.46 -0.92
CA ASP A 177 5.76 -8.56 -2.13
C ASP A 177 4.49 -9.35 -1.84
N THR A 178 3.37 -8.85 -2.33
CA THR A 178 2.10 -9.58 -2.27
C THR A 178 2.19 -10.87 -3.11
N ASP A 179 1.90 -12.03 -2.53
CA ASP A 179 1.77 -13.29 -3.29
C ASP A 179 0.45 -13.27 -4.09
N ILE A 180 0.54 -12.83 -5.34
CA ILE A 180 -0.60 -12.71 -6.25
C ILE A 180 -1.26 -14.07 -6.51
N ASP A 181 -0.49 -15.15 -6.61
CA ASP A 181 -1.04 -16.49 -6.88
C ASP A 181 -1.84 -17.00 -5.69
N TRP A 182 -1.39 -16.73 -4.47
CA TRP A 182 -2.15 -17.04 -3.27
C TRP A 182 -3.42 -16.20 -3.20
N TRP A 183 -3.35 -14.89 -3.45
CA TRP A 183 -4.51 -14.02 -3.44
C TRP A 183 -5.53 -14.41 -4.51
N LEU A 184 -5.13 -14.65 -5.77
CA LEU A 184 -6.06 -15.08 -6.82
C LEU A 184 -6.86 -16.35 -6.45
N LYS A 185 -6.27 -17.25 -5.67
CA LYS A 185 -6.95 -18.48 -5.21
C LYS A 185 -7.87 -18.26 -4.01
N ASN A 186 -7.59 -17.27 -3.15
CA ASN A 186 -8.22 -17.13 -1.84
C ASN A 186 -9.03 -15.83 -1.68
N GLU A 187 -8.86 -14.84 -2.55
CA GLU A 187 -9.37 -13.47 -2.42
C GLU A 187 -10.87 -13.45 -2.18
N SER A 188 -11.67 -14.20 -2.95
CA SER A 188 -13.12 -14.20 -2.79
C SER A 188 -13.55 -14.62 -1.37
N ALA A 189 -12.96 -15.68 -0.83
CA ALA A 189 -13.28 -16.17 0.51
C ALA A 189 -12.79 -15.22 1.61
N VAL A 190 -11.57 -14.69 1.45
CA VAL A 190 -10.96 -13.79 2.43
C VAL A 190 -11.66 -12.42 2.44
N THR A 191 -11.95 -11.85 1.27
CA THR A 191 -12.67 -10.57 1.13
C THR A 191 -14.08 -10.67 1.69
N LYS A 192 -14.78 -11.80 1.52
CA LYS A 192 -16.08 -12.01 2.17
C LYS A 192 -15.97 -11.91 3.70
N ARG A 193 -14.99 -12.58 4.30
CA ARG A 193 -14.76 -12.51 5.75
C ARG A 193 -14.33 -11.11 6.20
N TRP A 194 -13.54 -10.42 5.38
CA TRP A 194 -13.12 -9.04 5.61
C TRP A 194 -14.30 -8.08 5.63
N LEU A 195 -15.21 -8.20 4.66
CA LEU A 195 -16.47 -7.45 4.61
C LEU A 195 -17.32 -7.65 5.88
N GLU A 196 -17.50 -8.90 6.30
CA GLU A 196 -18.25 -9.24 7.51
C GLU A 196 -17.61 -8.64 8.77
N TRP A 197 -16.28 -8.74 8.90
CA TRP A 197 -15.54 -8.22 10.04
C TRP A 197 -15.49 -6.67 10.08
N ALA A 198 -15.34 -6.00 8.94
CA ALA A 198 -15.20 -4.55 8.88
C ALA A 198 -16.54 -3.82 9.12
N ARG A 199 -17.66 -4.46 8.73
CA ARG A 199 -19.01 -3.90 8.85
C ARG A 199 -19.73 -4.33 10.14
N GLY A 200 -19.30 -5.43 10.77
CA GLY A 200 -19.75 -5.86 12.11
C GLY A 200 -19.10 -5.05 13.22
#